data_AF-A0A5S4EI32-F1
#
_entry.id   AF-A0A5S4EI32-F1
#
_cell.length_a   1.000
_cell.length_b   1.000
_cell.length_c   1.000
_cell.angle_alpha   90.00
_cell.angle_beta   90.00
_cell.angle_gamma   90.00
#
_symmetry.space_group_name_H-M   'P 1'
#
loop_
_entity.id
_entity.type
_entity.pdbx_description
1 polymer ?
#
loop_
_entity_poly.entity_id
_entity_poly.type
_entity_poly.pdbx_seq_one_letter_code
_entity_poly.pdbx_strand_id
1 'polypeptide(L)'
;MQSFQGAVGDAEKGIFFTTGYFTDNARDAARRPGCKPIELIDGDRLIELLEKHEFGLLPARTYAIDYNLMSNYGKDPKKAVHVALNKDLQGMPRNRRPSQS
;
A
#
# COMPACT_ATOMS: atom_id res chain seq x y z
N MET A 1 -24.19 19.26 -11.53
CA MET A 1 -23.66 20.28 -10.61
C MET A 1 -24.65 21.40 -10.34
N GLN A 2 -25.10 22.14 -11.36
CA GLN A 2 -26.05 23.26 -11.18
C GLN A 2 -27.36 22.89 -10.46
N SER A 3 -27.98 21.77 -10.81
CA SER A 3 -29.19 21.28 -10.12
C SER A 3 -28.93 20.89 -8.66
N PHE A 4 -27.75 20.31 -8.38
CA PHE A 4 -27.35 19.92 -7.04
C PHE A 4 -27.11 21.14 -6.14
N GLN A 5 -26.55 22.23 -6.68
CA GLN A 5 -26.34 23.46 -5.92
C GLN A 5 -27.65 24.03 -5.36
N GLY A 6 -28.74 23.93 -6.12
CA GLY A 6 -30.08 24.31 -5.64
C GLY A 6 -30.63 23.35 -4.59
N ALA A 7 -30.30 22.06 -4.68
CA ALA A 7 -30.74 21.04 -3.73
C ALA A 7 -30.04 21.11 -2.35
N VAL A 8 -28.82 21.67 -2.28
CA VAL A 8 -28.09 21.85 -1.02
C VAL A 8 -28.83 22.79 -0.04
N GLY A 9 -29.73 23.65 -0.55
CA GLY A 9 -30.58 24.50 0.29
C GLY A 9 -29.75 25.37 1.24
N ASP A 10 -30.09 25.35 2.53
CA ASP A 10 -29.47 26.16 3.58
C ASP A 10 -28.21 25.56 4.23
N ALA A 11 -27.78 24.34 3.86
CA ALA A 11 -26.56 23.73 4.41
C ALA A 11 -25.29 24.54 4.12
N GLU A 12 -24.26 24.47 4.98
CA GLU A 12 -23.00 25.22 4.80
C GLU A 12 -22.10 24.62 3.70
N LYS A 13 -22.21 23.31 3.48
CA LYS A 13 -21.40 22.55 2.53
C LYS A 13 -22.18 21.34 1.99
N GLY A 14 -22.03 21.04 0.71
CA GLY A 14 -22.53 19.81 0.10
C GLY A 14 -21.43 18.76 -0.07
N ILE A 15 -21.79 17.47 -0.06
CA ILE A 15 -20.90 16.38 -0.46
C ILE A 15 -21.53 15.68 -1.67
N PHE A 16 -20.76 15.50 -2.73
CA PHE A 16 -21.17 14.74 -3.90
C PHE A 16 -20.14 13.64 -4.15
N PHE A 17 -20.60 12.39 -4.21
CA PHE A 17 -19.74 11.24 -4.48
C PHE A 17 -20.18 10.45 -5.71
N THR A 18 -19.23 9.77 -6.34
CA THR A 18 -19.45 8.90 -7.49
C THR A 18 -18.47 7.73 -7.47
N THR A 19 -18.74 6.68 -8.24
CA THR A 19 -17.84 5.53 -8.41
C THR A 19 -16.84 5.73 -9.55
N GLY A 20 -17.01 6.76 -10.39
CA GLY A 20 -16.09 7.15 -11.45
C GLY A 20 -15.23 8.37 -11.06
N TYR A 21 -14.76 9.10 -12.07
CA TYR A 21 -13.99 10.35 -11.87
C TYR A 21 -14.78 11.59 -12.26
N PHE A 22 -14.50 12.71 -11.60
CA PHE A 22 -14.98 14.01 -12.04
C PHE A 22 -14.12 14.57 -13.17
N THR A 23 -14.78 15.26 -14.11
CA THR A 23 -14.08 16.10 -15.08
C THR A 23 -13.58 17.38 -14.43
N ASP A 24 -12.61 18.05 -15.04
CA ASP A 24 -12.08 19.31 -14.52
C ASP A 24 -13.16 20.40 -14.45
N ASN A 25 -14.04 20.48 -15.46
CA ASN A 25 -15.20 21.37 -15.42
C ASN A 25 -16.11 21.12 -14.21
N ALA A 26 -16.26 19.86 -13.77
CA ALA A 26 -17.06 19.54 -12.59
C ALA A 26 -16.35 19.97 -11.30
N ARG A 27 -15.01 19.83 -11.23
CA ARG A 27 -14.18 20.32 -10.13
C ARG A 27 -14.24 21.84 -10.01
N ASP A 28 -14.17 22.54 -11.14
CA ASP A 28 -14.28 24.00 -11.19
C ASP A 28 -15.67 24.47 -10.76
N ALA A 29 -16.72 23.79 -11.21
CA ALA A 29 -18.08 24.08 -10.80
C ALA A 29 -18.30 23.90 -9.29
N ALA A 30 -17.68 22.88 -8.68
CA ALA A 30 -17.76 22.64 -7.23
C ALA A 30 -17.11 23.73 -6.37
N ARG A 31 -16.12 24.43 -6.94
CA ARG A 31 -15.34 25.50 -6.31
C ARG A 31 -15.78 26.90 -6.76
N ARG A 32 -16.91 26.99 -7.46
CA ARG A 32 -17.36 28.23 -8.09
C ARG A 32 -17.55 29.34 -7.03
N PRO A 33 -16.91 30.51 -7.20
CA PRO A 33 -17.10 31.64 -6.30
C PRO A 33 -18.56 32.06 -6.20
N GLY A 34 -19.02 32.37 -4.99
CA GLY A 34 -20.41 32.79 -4.73
C GLY A 34 -21.41 31.63 -4.63
N CYS A 35 -20.97 30.39 -4.79
CA CYS A 35 -21.76 29.20 -4.49
C CYS A 35 -21.28 28.53 -3.20
N LYS A 36 -22.14 27.73 -2.58
CA LYS A 36 -21.76 26.94 -1.40
C LYS A 36 -20.75 25.87 -1.82
N PRO A 37 -19.65 25.67 -1.08
CA PRO A 37 -18.64 24.68 -1.43
C PRO A 37 -19.25 23.28 -1.52
N ILE A 38 -18.90 22.55 -2.57
CA ILE A 38 -19.25 21.14 -2.70
C ILE A 38 -17.96 20.32 -2.67
N GLU A 39 -17.87 19.38 -1.74
CA GLU A 39 -16.82 18.38 -1.74
C GLU A 39 -17.13 17.29 -2.74
N LEU A 40 -16.13 16.97 -3.55
CA LEU A 40 -16.20 15.92 -4.55
C LEU A 40 -15.41 14.72 -4.05
N ILE A 41 -16.05 13.56 -3.99
CA ILE A 41 -15.43 12.27 -3.65
C ILE A 41 -15.59 11.36 -4.87
N ASP A 42 -14.51 11.13 -5.61
CA ASP A 42 -14.48 10.19 -6.72
C ASP A 42 -14.24 8.76 -6.24
N GLY A 43 -14.21 7.81 -7.18
CA GLY A 43 -14.09 6.39 -6.87
C GLY A 43 -12.89 6.06 -5.98
N ASP A 44 -11.71 6.59 -6.32
CA ASP A 44 -10.49 6.30 -5.55
C ASP A 44 -10.58 6.81 -4.12
N ARG A 45 -10.98 8.08 -3.96
CA ARG A 45 -11.21 8.68 -2.64
C ARG A 45 -12.31 7.97 -1.85
N LEU A 46 -13.35 7.50 -2.54
CA LEU A 46 -14.43 6.75 -1.93
C LEU A 46 -13.90 5.43 -1.36
N ILE A 47 -13.11 4.67 -2.13
CA ILE A 47 -12.50 3.43 -1.66
C ILE A 47 -11.60 3.70 -0.45
N GLU A 48 -10.75 4.73 -0.49
CA GLU A 48 -9.91 5.11 0.66
C GLU A 48 -10.74 5.36 1.93
N LEU A 49 -11.89 6.03 1.81
CA LEU A 49 -12.79 6.30 2.93
C LEU A 49 -13.48 5.03 3.43
N LEU A 50 -13.94 4.16 2.53
CA LEU A 50 -14.56 2.89 2.89
C LEU A 50 -13.57 1.97 3.62
N GLU A 51 -12.31 1.91 3.15
CA GLU A 51 -11.23 1.15 3.79
C GLU A 51 -10.88 1.72 5.15
N LYS A 52 -10.64 3.03 5.23
CA LYS A 52 -10.26 3.70 6.49
C LYS A 52 -11.31 3.53 7.59
N HIS A 53 -12.58 3.54 7.22
CA HIS A 53 -13.70 3.43 8.16
C HIS A 53 -14.27 2.01 8.25
N GLU A 54 -13.69 1.05 7.55
CA GLU A 54 -14.16 -0.35 7.45
C GLU A 54 -15.66 -0.44 7.14
N PHE A 55 -16.16 0.49 6.33
CA PHE A 55 -17.59 0.65 6.09
C PHE A 55 -18.00 -0.04 4.78
N GLY A 56 -18.98 -0.95 4.86
CA GLY A 56 -19.53 -1.62 3.68
C GLY A 56 -18.58 -2.59 2.98
N LEU A 57 -17.44 -2.92 3.62
CA LEU A 57 -16.47 -3.90 3.11
C LEU A 57 -16.67 -5.26 3.79
N LEU A 58 -16.50 -6.33 3.03
CA LEU A 58 -16.42 -7.68 3.58
C LEU A 58 -14.95 -8.02 3.85
N PRO A 59 -14.61 -8.54 5.04
CA PRO A 59 -13.25 -8.93 5.32
C PRO A 59 -12.83 -10.07 4.38
N ALA A 60 -11.73 -9.85 3.65
CA ALA A 60 -11.10 -10.86 2.80
C ALA A 60 -9.76 -11.26 3.39
N ARG A 61 -9.56 -12.58 3.57
CA ARG A 61 -8.26 -13.11 4.01
C ARG A 61 -7.32 -13.17 2.81
N THR A 62 -6.26 -12.38 2.84
CA THR A 62 -5.19 -12.44 1.83
C THR A 62 -3.97 -13.21 2.37
N TYR A 63 -3.14 -13.73 1.48
CA TYR A 63 -1.89 -14.42 1.82
C TYR A 63 -0.71 -13.72 1.13
N ALA A 64 0.37 -13.52 1.87
CA ALA A 64 1.63 -13.05 1.32
C ALA A 64 2.47 -14.25 0.87
N ILE A 65 3.25 -14.08 -0.20
CA ILE A 65 4.20 -15.10 -0.66
C ILE A 65 5.38 -15.14 0.32
N ASP A 66 5.63 -16.32 0.90
CA ASP A 66 6.88 -16.60 1.59
C ASP A 66 7.96 -17.00 0.57
N TYR A 67 8.72 -15.99 0.13
CA TYR A 67 9.80 -16.20 -0.84
C TYR A 67 10.94 -17.07 -0.28
N ASN A 68 11.15 -17.11 1.04
CA ASN A 68 12.17 -17.97 1.65
C ASN A 68 11.75 -19.43 1.55
N LEU A 69 10.48 -19.73 1.86
CA LEU A 69 9.91 -21.07 1.69
C LEU A 69 9.95 -21.48 0.21
N MET A 70 9.42 -20.64 -0.70
CA MET A 70 9.39 -20.96 -2.13
C MET A 70 10.78 -21.18 -2.71
N SER A 71 11.77 -20.35 -2.33
CA SER A 71 13.15 -20.49 -2.82
C SER A 71 13.85 -21.74 -2.32
N ASN A 72 13.37 -22.34 -1.22
CA ASN A 72 13.92 -23.56 -0.63
C ASN A 72 13.07 -24.80 -0.92
N TYR A 73 11.92 -24.64 -1.58
CA TYR A 73 11.04 -25.73 -1.94
C TYR A 73 11.73 -26.67 -2.93
N GLY A 74 11.90 -27.94 -2.56
CA GLY A 74 12.58 -28.95 -3.38
C GLY A 74 14.12 -28.87 -3.38
N LYS A 75 14.74 -27.91 -2.66
CA LYS A 75 16.19 -27.96 -2.42
C LYS A 75 16.48 -29.00 -1.34
N ASP A 76 17.35 -29.93 -1.67
CA ASP A 76 17.77 -31.02 -0.79
C ASP A 76 18.21 -30.48 0.59
N PRO A 77 17.55 -30.86 1.71
CA PRO A 77 17.82 -30.29 3.03
C PRO A 77 19.28 -30.47 3.47
N LYS A 78 20.00 -31.42 2.86
CA LYS A 78 21.43 -31.68 3.12
C LYS A 78 22.39 -30.68 2.49
N LYS A 79 21.99 -29.91 1.47
CA LYS A 79 22.84 -28.90 0.81
C LYS A 79 22.81 -27.52 1.47
N ALA A 80 21.69 -27.14 2.09
CA ALA A 80 21.56 -25.82 2.75
C ALA A 80 22.50 -25.66 3.97
N VAL A 81 22.73 -26.75 4.71
CA VAL A 81 23.58 -26.76 5.91
C VAL A 81 25.07 -26.63 5.59
N HIS A 82 25.51 -27.05 4.40
CA HIS A 82 26.93 -27.05 4.02
C HIS A 82 27.48 -25.71 3.52
N VAL A 83 26.62 -24.71 3.24
CA VAL A 83 27.05 -23.40 2.70
C VAL A 83 27.32 -22.38 3.82
N ALA A 84 26.71 -22.53 5.00
CA ALA A 84 26.79 -21.52 6.07
C ALA A 84 28.02 -21.65 7.00
N LEU A 85 28.70 -22.81 7.05
CA LEU A 85 29.82 -23.02 7.99
C LEU A 85 31.23 -22.79 7.39
N ASN A 86 31.35 -22.76 6.06
CA ASN A 86 32.68 -22.76 5.40
C ASN A 86 33.15 -21.39 4.92
N LYS A 87 32.34 -20.33 5.04
CA LYS A 87 32.71 -18.99 4.53
C LYS A 87 33.55 -18.16 5.50
N ASP A 88 33.51 -18.47 6.80
CA ASP A 88 34.19 -17.67 7.84
C ASP A 88 35.58 -18.20 8.23
N LEU A 89 35.95 -19.41 7.79
CA LEU A 89 37.23 -20.05 8.15
C LEU A 89 38.35 -19.89 7.09
N GLN A 90 38.06 -19.31 5.92
CA GLN A 90 39.06 -19.16 4.85
C GLN A 90 39.87 -17.84 4.90
N GLY A 91 39.59 -16.95 5.86
CA GLY A 91 40.27 -15.66 6.01
C GLY A 91 41.32 -15.58 7.13
N MET A 92 41.50 -16.63 7.95
CA MET A 92 42.37 -16.53 9.12
C MET A 92 43.83 -16.91 8.77
N PRO A 93 44.81 -16.01 9.00
CA PRO A 93 46.21 -16.32 8.68
C PRO A 93 46.69 -17.48 9.55
N ARG A 94 47.22 -18.54 8.91
CA ARG A 94 47.90 -19.64 9.61
C ARG A 94 49.18 -19.10 10.24
N ASN A 95 49.15 -18.84 11.56
CA ASN A 95 50.35 -18.49 12.30
C ASN A 95 51.38 -19.63 12.18
N ARG A 96 52.55 -19.31 11.66
CA ARG A 96 53.73 -20.18 11.70
C ARG A 96 54.08 -20.38 13.17
N ARG A 97 54.24 -21.64 13.59
CA ARG A 97 54.79 -21.96 14.92
C ARG A 97 56.17 -21.29 15.02
N PRO A 98 56.45 -20.48 16.06
CA PRO A 98 57.79 -19.97 16.25
C PRO A 98 58.70 -21.14 16.63
N SER A 99 59.79 -21.32 15.88
CA SER A 99 60.94 -22.09 16.32
C SER A 99 61.72 -21.25 17.33
N GLN A 100 62.05 -21.82 18.47
CA GLN A 100 63.24 -21.57 19.31
C GLN A 100 63.10 -22.45 20.55
N SER A 101 64.12 -23.16 21.04
CA SER A 101 65.55 -23.21 20.74
C SER A 101 66.12 -24.51 21.31
#